data_AF-A0A350G0R7-F1
#
_entry.id   AF-A0A350G0R7-F1
#
_cell.length_a   1.000
_cell.length_b   1.000
_cell.length_c   1.000
_cell.angle_alpha   90.00
_cell.angle_beta   90.00
_cell.angle_gamma   90.00
#
_symmetry.space_group_name_H-M   'P 1'
#
loop_
_entity.id
_entity.type
_entity.pdbx_description
1 polymer ?
#
loop_
_entity_poly.entity_id
_entity_poly.type
_entity_poly.pdbx_seq_one_letter_code
_entity_poly.pdbx_strand_id
1 'polypeptide(L)'
;MTTLAPTLTTRYFPRTAEWLRSLILIVAGSLLLAALAQIEIVLPFTPVPITGQTFGVLLVGAVLGSKRGAAAMILYITEGAAGLPFFAGGGSG
;
A
#
# COMPACT_ATOMS: atom_id res chain seq x y z
N MET A 1 13.88 -44.37 10.27
CA MET A 1 14.31 -43.41 11.31
C MET A 1 13.36 -42.22 11.30
N THR A 2 12.21 -42.45 11.93
CA THR A 2 11.19 -41.49 12.33
C THR A 2 11.61 -40.78 13.61
N THR A 3 11.50 -39.45 13.66
CA THR A 3 10.95 -38.63 14.77
C THR A 3 11.40 -37.17 14.59
N LEU A 4 10.51 -36.27 14.17
CA LEU A 4 9.62 -35.52 15.08
C LEU A 4 10.38 -34.64 16.08
N ALA A 5 11.08 -33.63 15.59
CA ALA A 5 11.20 -32.38 16.32
C ALA A 5 10.61 -31.28 15.45
N PRO A 6 9.29 -31.04 15.48
CA PRO A 6 8.79 -29.73 15.12
C PRO A 6 9.44 -28.76 16.11
N THR A 7 10.51 -28.10 15.66
CA THR A 7 11.29 -27.13 16.42
C THR A 7 10.32 -26.20 17.12
N LEU A 8 10.34 -26.17 18.46
CA LEU A 8 9.44 -25.35 19.29
C LEU A 8 9.42 -23.87 18.86
N THR A 9 10.49 -23.43 18.19
CA THR A 9 10.65 -22.14 17.51
C THR A 9 9.55 -21.83 16.49
N THR A 10 9.03 -22.84 15.76
CA THR A 10 7.94 -22.68 14.78
C THR A 10 6.57 -22.57 15.43
N ARG A 11 6.43 -22.93 16.72
CA ARG A 11 5.20 -22.69 17.49
C ARG A 11 5.14 -21.32 18.14
N TYR A 12 6.29 -20.71 18.41
CA TYR A 12 6.40 -19.40 19.08
C TYR A 12 6.52 -18.21 18.14
N PHE A 13 6.96 -18.40 16.90
CA PHE A 13 6.75 -17.44 15.82
C PHE A 13 5.47 -17.84 15.07
N PRO A 14 4.30 -17.35 15.52
CA PRO A 14 3.04 -17.80 15.00
C PRO A 14 2.83 -17.12 13.65
N ARG A 15 2.09 -17.78 12.75
CA ARG A 15 1.52 -17.18 11.53
C ARG A 15 1.07 -15.72 11.72
N THR A 16 0.58 -15.37 12.91
CA THR A 16 0.19 -14.01 13.32
C THR A 16 1.24 -12.93 13.02
N ALA A 17 2.54 -13.20 13.22
CA ALA A 17 3.60 -12.21 12.94
C ALA A 17 3.72 -11.89 11.44
N GLU A 18 3.55 -12.89 10.57
CA GLU A 18 3.57 -12.70 9.11
C GLU A 18 2.32 -11.99 8.59
N TRP A 19 1.16 -12.27 9.16
CA TRP A 19 -0.08 -11.54 8.86
C TRP A 19 0.02 -10.08 9.29
N LEU A 20 0.49 -9.83 10.52
CA LEU A 20 0.66 -8.47 11.04
C LEU A 20 1.66 -7.67 10.19
N ARG A 21 2.80 -8.27 9.85
CA ARG A 21 3.77 -7.68 8.93
C ARG A 21 3.14 -7.36 7.58
N SER A 22 2.33 -8.26 7.04
CA SER A 22 1.66 -8.03 5.75
C SER A 22 0.66 -6.87 5.82
N LEU A 23 -0.11 -6.78 6.92
CA LEU A 23 -1.03 -5.66 7.15
C LEU A 23 -0.29 -4.33 7.28
N ILE A 24 0.78 -4.28 8.07
CA ILE A 24 1.61 -3.08 8.23
C ILE A 24 2.16 -2.62 6.88
N LEU A 25 2.66 -3.56 6.08
CA LEU A 25 3.20 -3.27 4.74
C LEU A 25 2.14 -2.77 3.77
N ILE A 26 0.91 -3.32 3.82
CA ILE A 26 -0.22 -2.87 3.00
C ILE A 26 -0.63 -1.45 3.38
N VAL A 27 -0.80 -1.18 4.68
CA VAL A 27 -1.14 0.16 5.20
C VAL A 27 -0.05 1.17 4.86
N ALA A 28 1.22 0.83 5.10
CA ALA A 28 2.35 1.69 4.75
C ALA A 28 2.42 1.97 3.24
N GLY A 29 2.13 0.95 2.40
CA GLY A 29 2.05 1.12 0.95
C GLY A 29 0.91 2.06 0.52
N SER A 30 -0.26 1.96 1.15
CA SER A 30 -1.39 2.87 0.92
C SER A 30 -1.03 4.31 1.27
N LEU A 31 -0.48 4.52 2.47
CA LEU A 31 -0.09 5.85 2.96
C LEU A 31 1.04 6.46 2.13
N LEU A 32 2.01 5.65 1.69
CA LEU A 32 3.07 6.10 0.78
C LEU A 32 2.49 6.55 -0.56
N LEU A 33 1.54 5.79 -1.13
CA LEU A 33 0.84 6.19 -2.35
C LEU A 33 0.07 7.50 -2.14
N ALA A 34 -0.68 7.62 -1.05
CA ALA A 34 -1.42 8.85 -0.72
C ALA A 34 -0.50 10.07 -0.61
N ALA A 35 0.66 9.92 0.04
CA ALA A 35 1.65 10.98 0.13
C ALA A 35 2.23 11.38 -1.24
N LEU A 36 2.53 10.40 -2.10
CA LEU A 36 3.02 10.66 -3.46
C LEU A 36 1.95 11.26 -4.37
N ALA A 37 0.68 10.91 -4.17
CA ALA A 37 -0.44 11.46 -4.92
C ALA A 37 -0.62 12.98 -4.68
N GLN A 38 -0.21 13.49 -3.52
CA GLN A 38 -0.26 14.93 -3.21
C GLN A 38 0.73 15.76 -4.01
N ILE A 39 1.76 15.13 -4.61
CA ILE A 39 2.70 15.84 -5.48
C ILE A 39 1.97 16.13 -6.79
N GLU A 40 1.50 17.36 -6.93
CA GLU A 40 0.73 17.83 -8.06
C GLU A 40 1.42 19.04 -8.71
N ILE A 41 1.56 19.00 -10.04
CA ILE A 41 2.08 20.10 -10.84
C ILE A 41 0.99 20.51 -11.83
N VAL A 42 0.42 21.69 -11.58
CA VAL A 42 -0.56 22.31 -12.46
C VAL A 42 0.18 22.97 -13.63
N LEU A 43 -0.17 22.54 -14.84
CA LEU A 43 0.40 23.10 -16.06
C LEU A 43 -0.54 24.20 -16.59
N PRO A 44 -0.02 25.37 -17.00
CA PRO A 44 -0.87 26.50 -17.41
C PRO A 44 -1.67 26.26 -18.70
N PHE A 45 -1.37 25.19 -19.45
CA PHE A 45 -1.99 24.87 -20.74
C PHE A 45 -2.97 23.70 -20.69
N THR A 46 -3.07 22.96 -19.57
CA THR A 46 -4.01 21.85 -19.42
C THR A 46 -4.75 21.90 -18.08
N PRO A 47 -6.05 21.59 -18.04
CA PRO A 47 -6.83 21.54 -16.79
C PRO A 47 -6.50 20.31 -15.94
N VAL A 48 -5.83 19.29 -16.50
CA VAL A 48 -5.45 18.07 -15.78
C VAL A 48 -4.01 18.24 -15.28
N PRO A 49 -3.79 18.18 -13.96
CA PRO A 49 -2.46 18.31 -13.40
C PRO A 49 -1.65 17.00 -13.56
N ILE A 50 -0.32 17.13 -13.54
CA ILE A 50 0.57 15.97 -13.45
C ILE A 50 0.71 15.61 -11.98
N THR A 51 0.43 14.34 -11.63
CA THR A 51 0.45 13.87 -10.25
C THR A 51 1.49 12.77 -10.03
N GLY A 52 2.01 12.66 -8.81
CA GLY A 52 2.90 11.58 -8.40
C GLY A 52 2.21 10.22 -8.19
N GLN A 53 0.89 10.14 -8.42
CA GLN A 53 0.08 8.96 -8.11
C GLN A 53 0.49 7.74 -8.93
N THR A 54 0.69 7.89 -10.26
CA THR A 54 1.06 6.77 -11.15
C THR A 54 2.42 6.19 -10.79
N PHE A 55 3.38 7.06 -10.46
CA PHE A 55 4.69 6.64 -9.94
C PHE A 55 4.54 5.88 -8.62
N GLY A 56 3.71 6.38 -7.69
CA GLY A 56 3.43 5.71 -6.42
C GLY A 56 2.86 4.31 -6.60
N VAL A 57 1.91 4.12 -7.52
CA VAL A 57 1.31 2.81 -7.81
C VAL A 57 2.36 1.81 -8.26
N LEU A 58 3.23 2.22 -9.20
CA LEU A 58 4.29 1.36 -9.73
C LEU A 58 5.35 1.05 -8.67
N LEU A 59 5.75 2.05 -7.88
CA LEU A 59 6.73 1.88 -6.81
C LEU A 59 6.22 0.91 -5.73
N VAL A 60 5.00 1.11 -5.24
CA VAL A 60 4.37 0.26 -4.23
C VAL A 60 4.21 -1.16 -4.79
N GLY A 61 3.76 -1.32 -6.03
CA GLY A 61 3.66 -2.63 -6.70
C GLY A 61 5.01 -3.35 -6.85
N ALA A 62 6.07 -2.61 -7.21
CA ALA A 62 7.42 -3.15 -7.37
C ALA A 62 8.05 -3.58 -6.03
N VAL A 63 7.85 -2.77 -4.97
CA VAL A 63 8.46 -3.01 -3.65
C VAL A 63 7.72 -4.11 -2.87
N LEU A 64 6.39 -4.12 -2.91
CA LEU A 64 5.57 -5.04 -2.11
C LEU A 64 5.20 -6.33 -2.85
N GLY A 65 5.41 -6.37 -4.17
CA GLY A 65 5.01 -7.45 -5.05
C GLY A 65 3.51 -7.45 -5.37
N SER A 66 3.08 -8.32 -6.27
CA SER A 66 1.73 -8.31 -6.85
C SER A 66 0.60 -8.41 -5.82
N LYS A 67 0.70 -9.32 -4.84
CA LYS A 67 -0.39 -9.56 -3.87
C LYS A 67 -0.55 -8.42 -2.86
N ARG A 68 0.54 -7.99 -2.22
CA ARG A 68 0.51 -6.93 -1.20
C ARG A 68 0.34 -5.55 -1.85
N GLY A 69 0.93 -5.33 -3.02
CA GLY A 69 0.71 -4.12 -3.82
C GLY A 69 -0.75 -3.96 -4.21
N ALA A 70 -1.39 -5.00 -4.76
CA ALA A 70 -2.82 -4.95 -5.08
C ALA A 70 -3.70 -4.67 -3.84
N ALA A 71 -3.39 -5.31 -2.71
CA ALA A 71 -4.11 -5.04 -1.46
C ALA A 71 -3.92 -3.59 -0.97
N ALA A 72 -2.73 -3.00 -1.13
CA ALA A 72 -2.47 -1.60 -0.81
C ALA A 72 -3.25 -0.64 -1.73
N MET A 73 -3.36 -0.96 -3.02
CA MET A 73 -4.17 -0.15 -3.96
C MET A 73 -5.65 -0.19 -3.61
N ILE A 74 -6.17 -1.37 -3.25
CA ILE A 74 -7.57 -1.51 -2.80
C ILE A 74 -7.79 -0.67 -1.55
N LEU A 75 -6.88 -0.77 -0.57
CA LEU A 75 -6.95 0.01 0.67
C LEU A 75 -6.98 1.52 0.37
N TYR A 76 -6.06 2.01 -0.45
CA TYR A 76 -5.99 3.41 -0.88
C TYR A 76 -7.29 3.92 -1.50
N ILE A 77 -7.89 3.12 -2.39
CA ILE A 77 -9.16 3.47 -3.03
C ILE A 77 -10.29 3.50 -1.99
N THR A 78 -10.37 2.50 -1.10
CA THR A 78 -11.38 2.50 -0.03
C THR A 78 -11.22 3.66 0.95
N GLU A 79 -9.98 4.08 1.24
CA GLU A 79 -9.69 5.25 2.07
C GLU A 79 -10.21 6.54 1.41
N GLY A 80 -9.88 6.75 0.13
CA GLY A 80 -10.37 7.90 -0.63
C GLY A 80 -11.90 7.91 -0.80
N ALA A 81 -12.50 6.75 -1.07
CA ALA A 81 -13.94 6.57 -1.19
C ALA A 81 -14.69 6.74 0.15
N ALA A 82 -14.02 6.47 1.28
CA ALA A 82 -14.55 6.76 2.61
C ALA A 82 -14.50 8.26 2.96
N GLY A 83 -13.98 9.11 2.06
CA GLY A 83 -13.90 10.55 2.23
C GLY A 83 -12.56 11.05 2.77
N LEU A 84 -11.53 10.20 2.85
CA LEU A 84 -10.19 10.69 3.21
C LEU A 84 -9.57 11.45 2.02
N PRO A 85 -8.92 12.61 2.26
CA PRO A 85 -8.36 13.46 1.21
C PRO A 85 -7.03 12.91 0.67
N PHE A 86 -7.04 11.66 0.22
CA PHE A 86 -5.83 10.91 -0.17
C PHE A 86 -5.58 10.93 -1.68
N PHE A 87 -6.57 11.27 -2.48
CA PHE A 87 -6.37 11.46 -3.91
C PHE A 87 -5.60 12.76 -4.19
N ALA A 88 -5.15 12.91 -5.43
CA ALA A 88 -4.39 14.08 -5.87
C ALA A 88 -5.10 15.40 -5.50
N GLY A 89 -4.30 16.38 -5.08
CA GLY A 89 -4.80 17.70 -4.68
C GLY A 89 -5.69 17.69 -3.43
N GLY A 90 -5.61 16.66 -2.60
CA GLY A 90 -6.50 16.46 -1.45
C GLY A 90 -7.91 15.99 -1.84
N GLY A 91 -8.08 15.43 -3.04
CA GLY A 91 -9.35 14.87 -3.49
C GLY A 91 -9.83 13.68 -2.66
N SER A 92 -11.14 13.48 -2.62
CA SER A 92 -11.83 12.35 -2.00
C SER A 92 -13.19 12.13 -2.67
N GLY A 93 -13.79 10.94 -2.53
CA GLY A 93 -15.08 10.60 -3.13
C GLY A 93 -15.22 9.15 -3.53
#